data_AF-V6Q5X2-F1
#
_entry.id   AF-V6Q5X2-F1
#
_cell.length_a   1.000
_cell.length_b   1.000
_cell.length_c   1.000
_cell.angle_alpha   90.00
_cell.angle_beta   90.00
_cell.angle_gamma   90.00
#
_symmetry.space_group_name_H-M   'P 1'
#
loop_
_entity.id
_entity.type
_entity.pdbx_description
1 polymer ?
#
loop_
_entity_poly.entity_id
_entity_poly.type
_entity_poly.pdbx_seq_one_letter_code
_entity_poly.pdbx_strand_id
1 'polypeptide(L)' 'MEGLNYIAAAIAVFGSAIAAAYGNGKVISKTLECMARQPEMSGELRSTMFIGAGLIEAVPILGVVVALLLVFLG' A
#
# COMPACT_ATOMS: atom_id res chain seq x y z
N MET A 1 3.32 -15.67 -25.80
CA MET A 1 2.54 -15.46 -24.55
C MET A 1 3.03 -14.23 -23.78
N GLU A 2 4.21 -13.69 -24.09
CA GLU A 2 4.80 -12.50 -23.43
C GLU A 2 3.87 -11.29 -23.32
N GLY A 3 3.10 -10.97 -24.38
CA GLY A 3 2.15 -9.85 -24.33
C GLY A 3 1.07 -9.99 -23.25
N LEU A 4 0.64 -11.22 -22.95
CA LEU A 4 -0.33 -11.48 -21.89
C LEU A 4 0.32 -11.31 -20.50
N ASN A 5 1.60 -11.68 -20.35
CA ASN A 5 2.35 -11.50 -19.12
C ASN A 5 2.51 -10.02 -18.77
N TYR A 6 2.76 -9.15 -19.76
CA TYR A 6 2.84 -7.70 -19.53
C TYR A 6 1.50 -7.10 -19.08
N ILE A 7 0.38 -7.56 -19.66
CA ILE A 7 -0.95 -7.12 -19.23
C ILE A 7 -1.23 -7.60 -17.80
N ALA A 8 -0.94 -8.86 -17.48
CA ALA A 8 -1.12 -9.40 -16.14
C ALA A 8 -0.26 -8.66 -15.10
N ALA A 9 0.99 -8.36 -15.42
CA ALA A 9 1.88 -7.57 -14.58
C ALA A 9 1.32 -6.16 -14.32
N ALA A 10 0.83 -5.48 -15.36
CA ALA A 10 0.22 -4.16 -15.23
C ALA A 10 -1.01 -4.18 -14.31
N ILE A 11 -1.89 -5.19 -14.46
CA ILE A 11 -3.08 -5.36 -13.62
C ILE A 11 -2.70 -5.62 -12.16
N ALA A 12 -1.69 -6.47 -11.90
CA ALA A 12 -1.23 -6.79 -10.55
C ALA A 12 -0.70 -5.54 -9.81
N VAL A 13 0.14 -4.74 -10.47
CA VAL A 13 0.68 -3.50 -9.88
C VAL A 13 -0.43 -2.46 -9.71
N PHE A 14 -1.26 -2.25 -10.73
CA PHE A 14 -2.31 -1.23 -10.67
C PHE A 14 -3.34 -1.53 -9.57
N GLY A 15 -3.82 -2.77 -9.49
CA GLY A 15 -4.79 -3.18 -8.48
C GLY A 15 -4.25 -3.05 -7.05
N SER A 16 -3.00 -3.47 -6.83
CA SER A 16 -2.37 -3.35 -5.51
C SER A 16 -2.06 -1.90 -5.13
N ALA A 17 -1.63 -1.07 -6.08
CA ALA A 17 -1.42 0.36 -5.87
C ALA A 17 -2.71 1.10 -5.45
N ILE A 18 -3.85 0.81 -6.10
CA ILE A 18 -5.15 1.39 -5.71
C ILE A 18 -5.54 0.97 -4.29
N ALA A 19 -5.38 -0.32 -3.96
CA ALA A 19 -5.71 -0.84 -2.64
C ALA A 19 -4.90 -0.14 -1.54
N ALA A 20 -3.60 0.06 -1.75
CA ALA A 20 -2.76 0.77 -0.78
C ALA A 20 -3.03 2.26 -0.73
N ALA A 21 -3.26 2.93 -1.88
CA ALA A 21 -3.66 4.34 -1.89
C ALA A 21 -4.92 4.57 -1.05
N TYR A 22 -5.92 3.69 -1.20
CA TYR A 22 -7.15 3.75 -0.41
C TYR A 22 -6.91 3.45 1.09
N GLY A 23 -6.16 2.39 1.40
CA GLY A 23 -5.84 1.98 2.77
C GLY A 23 -5.06 3.06 3.51
N ASN A 24 -3.95 3.53 2.93
CA ASN A 24 -3.12 4.59 3.51
C ASN A 24 -3.89 5.90 3.61
N GLY A 25 -4.70 6.25 2.60
CA GLY A 25 -5.55 7.43 2.64
C GLY A 25 -6.45 7.43 3.87
N LYS A 26 -7.08 6.30 4.19
CA LYS A 26 -7.91 6.15 5.41
C LYS A 26 -7.09 6.21 6.71
N VAL A 27 -6.02 5.44 6.80
CA VAL A 27 -5.21 5.35 8.03
C VAL A 27 -4.58 6.71 8.34
N ILE A 28 -3.99 7.37 7.36
CA ILE A 28 -3.30 8.65 7.55
C ILE A 28 -4.31 9.76 7.86
N SER A 29 -5.39 9.89 7.09
CA SER A 29 -6.42 10.93 7.35
C SER A 29 -7.02 10.78 8.75
N LYS A 30 -7.37 9.57 9.17
CA LYS A 30 -7.91 9.32 10.50
C LYS A 30 -6.90 9.62 11.60
N THR A 31 -5.63 9.28 11.38
CA THR A 31 -4.55 9.60 12.32
C THR A 31 -4.44 11.11 12.50
N LEU A 32 -4.44 11.89 11.41
CA LEU A 32 -4.39 13.35 11.46
C LEU A 32 -5.58 13.96 12.20
N GLU A 33 -6.80 13.47 11.96
CA GLU A 33 -7.99 13.90 12.72
C GLU A 33 -7.85 13.63 14.22
N CYS A 34 -7.34 12.45 14.60
CA CYS A 34 -7.13 12.09 16.00
C CYS A 34 -6.03 12.95 16.64
N MET A 35 -4.92 13.19 15.96
CA MET A 35 -3.84 14.06 16.44
C MET A 35 -4.30 15.50 16.63
N ALA A 36 -5.15 16.01 15.73
CA ALA A 36 -5.72 17.34 15.88
C ALA A 36 -6.67 17.46 17.08
N ARG A 37 -7.35 16.37 17.46
CA ARG A 37 -8.25 16.31 18.63
C ARG A 37 -7.52 16.05 19.94
N GLN A 38 -6.43 15.28 19.91
CA GLN A 38 -5.62 14.90 21.07
C GLN A 38 -4.12 15.06 20.76
N PRO A 39 -3.60 16.31 20.77
CA PRO A 39 -2.21 16.59 20.43
C PRO A 39 -1.19 15.86 21.31
N GLU A 40 -1.51 15.62 22.58
CA GLU A 40 -0.68 14.90 23.55
C GLU A 40 -0.41 13.44 23.15
N MET A 41 -1.32 12.82 22.38
CA MET A 41 -1.19 11.43 21.90
C MET A 41 -0.50 11.33 20.53
N SER A 42 -0.02 12.44 19.97
CA SER A 42 0.51 12.51 18.60
C SER A 42 1.64 11.53 18.32
N GLY A 43 2.53 11.31 19.29
CA GLY A 43 3.65 10.38 19.16
C GLY A 43 3.18 8.93 18.99
N GLU A 44 2.25 8.50 19.84
CA GLU A 44 1.69 7.14 19.83
C GLU A 44 0.84 6.89 18.59
N LEU A 45 -0.04 7.84 18.24
CA LEU A 45 -0.88 7.77 17.04
C LEU A 45 -0.03 7.63 15.77
N ARG A 46 1.05 8.40 15.66
CA ARG A 46 1.98 8.30 14.51
C ARG A 46 2.69 6.95 14.47
N SER A 47 3.09 6.39 15.61
CA SER A 47 3.71 5.06 15.68
C SER A 47 2.74 3.98 15.17
N THR A 48 1.51 3.98 15.67
CA THR A 48 0.45 3.06 15.25
C THR A 48 0.09 3.22 13.78
N MET A 49 0.05 4.46 13.28
CA MET A 49 -0.16 4.76 11.86
C MET A 49 0.91 4.10 10.98
N PHE A 50 2.19 4.18 11.34
CA PHE A 50 3.26 3.57 10.56
C PHE A 50 3.22 2.03 10.59
N ILE A 51 2.82 1.43 11.72
CA ILE A 51 2.58 -0.02 11.79
C ILE A 51 1.46 -0.40 10.82
N GLY A 52 0.34 0.32 10.85
CA GLY A 52 -0.79 0.11 9.93
C GLY A 52 -0.40 0.31 8.46
N ALA A 53 0.31 1.39 8.14
CA ALA A 53 0.81 1.67 6.80
C ALA A 53 1.78 0.57 6.31
N GLY A 54 2.69 0.11 7.16
CA GLY A 54 3.61 -0.98 6.84
C GLY A 54 2.88 -2.30 6.52
N LEU A 55 1.80 -2.62 7.24
CA LEU A 55 0.95 -3.77 6.95
C LEU A 55 0.20 -3.62 5.62
N ILE A 56 -0.27 -2.40 5.30
CA ILE A 56 -0.94 -2.10 4.03
C ILE A 56 0.04 -2.25 2.85
N GLU A 57 1.26 -1.75 3.00
CA GLU A 57 2.31 -1.78 1.95
C GLU A 57 2.82 -3.20 1.63
N ALA A 58 2.58 -4.19 2.48
CA ALA A 58 2.95 -5.58 2.19
C ALA A 58 2.29 -6.09 0.88
N VAL A 59 1.05 -5.69 0.58
CA VAL A 59 0.32 -6.14 -0.61
C VAL A 59 0.86 -5.50 -1.91
N PRO A 60 1.06 -4.17 -2.02
CA PRO A 60 1.76 -3.55 -3.15
C PRO A 60 3.14 -4.13 -3.43
N ILE A 61 3.93 -4.36 -2.39
CA ILE A 61 5.27 -4.94 -2.55
C ILE A 61 5.16 -6.32 -3.20
N LEU A 62 4.24 -7.17 -2.73
CA LEU A 62 3.99 -8.47 -3.35
C LEU A 62 3.45 -8.33 -4.79
N GLY A 63 2.58 -7.36 -5.07
CA GLY A 63 2.09 -7.07 -6.41
C GLY A 63 3.21 -6.71 -7.39
N VAL A 64 4.17 -5.88 -6.95
CA VAL A 64 5.37 -5.54 -7.72
C VAL A 64 6.26 -6.77 -7.91
N VAL A 65 6.47 -7.57 -6.88
CA VAL A 65 7.26 -8.82 -7.00
C VAL A 65 6.64 -9.75 -8.04
N VAL A 66 5.32 -10.00 -7.99
CA VAL A 66 4.64 -10.84 -8.98
C VAL A 66 4.78 -10.26 -10.39
N ALA A 67 4.63 -8.95 -10.55
CA ALA A 67 4.81 -8.29 -11.84
C ALA A 67 6.23 -8.46 -12.40
N LEU A 68 7.26 -8.32 -11.56
CA LEU A 68 8.65 -8.56 -11.95
C LEU A 68 8.87 -10.02 -12.37
N LEU A 69 8.30 -10.99 -11.64
CA LEU A 69 8.38 -12.40 -12.02
C LEU A 69 7.74 -12.66 -13.39
N LEU A 70 6.56 -12.08 -13.65
CA LEU A 70 5.87 -12.22 -14.94
C LEU A 70 6.64 -11.57 -16.10
N VAL A 71 7.30 -10.44 -15.86
CA VAL A 71 8.03 -9.69 -16.90
C VAL A 71 9.36 -10.36 -17.24
N PHE A 72 10.07 -10.91 -16.25
CA PHE A 72 11.45 -11.38 -16.43
C PHE A 72 11.60 -12.90 -16.47
N LEU A 73 10.62 -13.66 -15.98
CA LEU A 73 10.69 -15.11 -15.87
C LEU A 73 9.46 -15.83 -16.46
N GLY A 74 8.44 -15.08 -16.90
CA GLY A 74 7.15 -15.59 -17.37
C GLY A 74 7.05 -15.76 -18.87
#